data_AF-A0A0Q9NH36-F1
#
_entry.id   AF-A0A0Q9NH36-F1
#
_cell.length_a   1.000
_cell.length_b   1.000
_cell.length_c   1.000
_cell.angle_alpha   90.00
_cell.angle_beta   90.00
_cell.angle_gamma   90.00
#
_symmetry.space_group_name_H-M   'P 1'
#
loop_
_entity.id
_entity.type
_entity.pdbx_description
1 polymer ?
#
loop_
_entity_poly.entity_id
_entity_poly.type
_entity_poly.pdbx_seq_one_letter_code
_entity_poly.pdbx_strand_id
1 'polypeptide(L)' 'MSCSVYATLAHVGLGTVITIHAGTTPNHQGRFLGIQNGNVVIANGAGTVFYFPIDKIAVVHIP' A
#
# COMPACT_ATOMS: atom_id res chain seq x y z
N MET A 1 9.07 21.47 4.49
CA MET A 1 9.37 20.48 5.54
C MET A 1 8.94 19.11 4.98
N SER A 2 9.85 18.42 4.28
CA SER A 2 9.55 17.16 3.61
C SER A 2 9.83 16.01 4.57
N CYS A 3 8.78 15.41 5.11
CA CYS A 3 8.89 14.12 5.80
C CYS A 3 8.65 13.04 4.76
N SER A 4 9.65 12.76 3.94
CA SER A 4 9.63 11.59 3.07
C SER A 4 9.83 10.36 3.95
N VAL A 5 8.71 9.78 4.38
CA VAL A 5 8.70 8.48 5.07
C VAL A 5 9.09 7.43 4.03
N TYR A 6 10.40 7.15 3.96
CA TYR A 6 10.89 5.87 3.43
C TYR A 6 10.47 4.77 4.42
N ALA A 7 9.16 4.51 4.51
CA ALA A 7 8.66 3.28 5.11
C ALA A 7 9.02 2.19 4.10
N THR A 8 10.18 1.58 4.32
CA THR A 8 10.63 0.41 3.59
C THR A 8 9.49 -0.61 3.58
N LEU A 9 8.80 -0.75 2.43
CA LEU A 9 7.90 -1.90 2.19
C LEU A 9 8.63 -3.24 2.40
N ALA A 10 9.96 -3.24 2.51
CA ALA A 10 10.82 -4.38 2.76
C ALA A 10 10.48 -5.20 4.02
N HIS A 11 9.73 -4.67 4.99
CA HIS A 11 9.29 -5.43 6.17
C HIS A 11 7.77 -5.70 6.22
N VAL A 12 7.03 -5.44 5.14
CA VAL A 12 5.63 -5.85 5.06
C VAL A 12 5.58 -7.30 4.57
N GLY A 13 5.25 -8.22 5.48
CA GLY A 13 4.98 -9.61 5.13
C GLY A 13 3.80 -9.74 4.17
N LEU A 14 3.85 -10.74 3.28
CA LEU A 14 2.70 -11.11 2.47
C LEU A 14 1.51 -11.45 3.39
N GLY A 15 0.33 -10.95 3.05
CA GLY A 15 -0.90 -11.12 3.83
C GLY A 15 -1.08 -10.12 4.96
N THR A 16 -0.09 -9.29 5.29
CA THR A 16 -0.23 -8.21 6.28
C THR A 16 -1.26 -7.19 5.81
N VAL A 17 -2.17 -6.78 6.68
CA VAL A 17 -3.13 -5.72 6.38
C VAL A 17 -2.41 -4.38 6.43
N ILE A 18 -2.42 -3.66 5.32
CA ILE A 18 -1.85 -2.32 5.18
C ILE A 18 -2.92 -1.33 4.74
N THR A 19 -2.72 -0.08 5.09
CA THR A 19 -3.51 1.04 4.57
C THR A 19 -2.63 1.90 3.68
N ILE A 20 -3.07 2.09 2.43
CA ILE A 20 -2.38 2.90 1.43
C ILE A 20 -3.06 4.27 1.35
N HIS A 21 -2.25 5.31 1.51
CA HIS A 21 -2.62 6.70 1.28
C HIS A 21 -1.99 7.15 -0.04
N ALA A 22 -2.75 7.09 -1.14
CA ALA A 22 -2.24 7.36 -2.49
C ALA A 22 -2.61 8.76 -3.01
N GLY A 23 -2.54 9.79 -2.14
CA GLY A 23 -2.84 11.19 -2.49
C GLY A 23 -4.31 11.50 -2.82
N THR A 24 -5.15 10.49 -3.02
CA THR A 24 -6.58 10.60 -3.24
C THR A 24 -7.34 9.96 -2.09
N THR A 25 -8.32 10.67 -1.52
CA THR A 25 -9.37 10.06 -0.69
C THR A 25 -10.34 9.30 -1.59
N PRO A 26 -10.84 8.12 -1.19
CA PRO A 26 -10.62 7.43 0.09
C PRO A 26 -9.30 6.65 0.16
N ASN A 27 -8.80 6.44 1.39
CA ASN A 27 -7.67 5.55 1.64
C ASN A 27 -8.08 4.09 1.40
N HIS A 28 -7.15 3.27 0.93
CA HIS A 28 -7.43 1.86 0.63
C HIS A 28 -6.74 0.94 1.63
N GLN A 29 -7.53 0.20 2.40
CA GLN A 29 -7.05 -0.81 3.32
C GLN A 29 -7.21 -2.21 2.71
N GLY A 30 -6.18 -3.04 2.81
CA GLY A 30 -6.21 -4.40 2.31
C GLY A 30 -4.99 -5.21 2.70
N ARG A 31 -5.03 -6.51 2.44
CA ARG A 31 -3.89 -7.41 2.60
C ARG A 31 -2.87 -7.15 1.51
N PHE A 32 -1.63 -6.91 1.90
CA PHE A 32 -0.50 -6.78 0.99
C PHE A 32 -0.24 -8.10 0.29
N LEU A 33 -0.32 -8.09 -1.05
CA LEU A 33 -0.05 -9.25 -1.89
C LEU A 33 1.33 -9.20 -2.55
N GLY A 34 2.03 -8.07 -2.45
CA GLY A 34 3.37 -7.89 -3.01
C GLY A 34 3.48 -6.65 -3.89
N ILE A 35 4.56 -6.61 -4.65
CA ILE A 35 4.85 -5.58 -5.64
C ILE A 35 4.90 -6.24 -7.02
N GLN A 36 4.16 -5.70 -7.99
CA GLN A 36 4.13 -6.21 -9.37
C GLN A 36 4.14 -5.04 -10.36
N ASN A 37 5.09 -5.06 -11.30
CA ASN A 37 5.23 -4.05 -12.36
C ASN A 37 5.20 -2.60 -11.85
N GLY A 38 5.89 -2.33 -10.72
CA GLY A 38 5.92 -0.99 -10.11
C GLY A 38 4.65 -0.59 -9.35
N ASN A 39 3.72 -1.52 -9.14
CA ASN A 39 2.51 -1.31 -8.34
C ASN A 39 2.58 -2.10 -7.04
N VAL A 40 2.10 -1.50 -5.95
CA VAL A 40 1.73 -2.21 -4.72
C VAL A 40 0.38 -2.86 -4.93
N VAL A 41 0.31 -4.15 -4.68
CA VAL A 41 -0.90 -4.94 -4.85
C VAL A 41 -1.51 -5.22 -3.48
N ILE A 42 -2.79 -4.88 -3.32
CA ILE A 42 -3.55 -5.21 -2.11
C ILE A 42 -4.88 -5.90 -2.46
N ALA A 43 -5.37 -6.75 -1.57
CA ALA A 43 -6.72 -7.30 -1.64
C ALA A 43 -7.57 -6.84 -0.45
N ASN A 44 -8.79 -6.37 -0.72
CA ASN A 44 -9.75 -6.08 0.35
C ASN A 44 -10.36 -7.37 0.92
N GLY A 45 -11.14 -7.24 2.00
CA GLY A 45 -11.81 -8.38 2.63
C GLY A 45 -12.84 -9.12 1.74
N ALA A 46 -13.26 -8.51 0.63
CA ALA A 46 -14.16 -9.11 -0.36
C ALA A 46 -13.41 -9.83 -1.50
N GLY A 47 -12.07 -9.84 -1.49
CA GLY A 47 -11.24 -10.47 -2.53
C GLY A 47 -11.02 -9.60 -3.78
N THR A 48 -11.45 -8.34 -3.78
CA THR A 48 -11.13 -7.39 -4.86
C THR A 48 -9.65 -7.00 -4.77
N VAL A 49 -8.93 -7.13 -5.89
CA VAL A 49 -7.51 -6.77 -6.00
C VAL A 49 -7.37 -5.35 -6.52
N PHE A 50 -6.54 -4.56 -5.86
CA PHE A 50 -6.21 -3.19 -6.21
C PHE A 50 -4.72 -3.06 -6.52
N TYR A 51 -4.40 -2.21 -7.48
CA TYR A 51 -3.05 -1.92 -7.93
C TYR A 51 -2.77 -0.43 -7.74
N PHE A 52 -1.79 -0.11 -6.90
CA PHE A 52 -1.39 1.26 -6.61
C PHE A 52 0.02 1.52 -7.15
N PRO A 53 0.17 2.42 -8.14
CA PRO A 53 1.50 2.83 -8.61
C PRO A 53 2.34 3.35 -7.45
N ILE A 54 3.56 2.83 -7.27
CA ILE A 54 4.44 3.17 -6.13
C ILE A 54 4.72 4.67 -6.06
N ASP A 55 4.85 5.33 -7.21
CA ASP A 55 5.08 6.78 -7.34
C ASP A 55 3.93 7.65 -6.82
N LYS A 56 2.72 7.08 -6.70
CA LYS A 56 1.54 7.77 -6.18
C LYS A 56 1.26 7.49 -4.71
N ILE A 57 2.01 6.61 -4.07
CA ILE A 57 1.82 6.26 -2.66
C ILE A 57 2.54 7.30 -1.81
N ALA A 58 1.77 8.08 -1.05
CA ALA A 58 2.30 9.07 -0.12
C ALA A 58 2.72 8.43 1.20
N VAL A 59 1.90 7.53 1.75
CA VAL A 59 2.15 6.85 3.04
C VAL A 59 1.57 5.44 3.00
N VAL A 60 2.29 4.48 3.58
CA VAL A 60 1.77 3.16 3.94
C VAL A 60 1.73 3.05 5.46
N HIS A 61 0.57 2.75 6.01
CA HIS A 61 0.39 2.48 7.44
C HIS A 61 0.21 0.98 7.67
N ILE A 62 0.98 0.45 8.62
CA ILE A 62 0.94 -0.93 9.09
C ILE A 62 0.62 -0.84 10.58
N PRO A 63 -0.46 -1.47 11.07
CA PRO A 63 -0.79 -1.49 12.49
C PRO A 63 0.22 -2.28 13.33
#